data_AF-A0A2E0HTU9-F1
#
_entry.id   AF-A0A2E0HTU9-F1
#
_cell.length_a   1.000
_cell.length_b   1.000
_cell.length_c   1.000
_cell.angle_alpha   90.00
_cell.angle_beta   90.00
_cell.angle_gamma   90.00
#
_symmetry.space_group_name_H-M   'P 1'
#
loop_
_entity.id
_entity.type
_entity.pdbx_description
1 polymer ?
#
loop_
_entity_poly.entity_id
_entity_poly.type
_entity_poly.pdbx_seq_one_letter_code
_entity_poly.pdbx_strand_id
1 'polypeptide(L)'
;NPAIALGDFNVNSTEDNKYKIYQSQEDQWFIAHLIGCGDCKGTHYYNYGKTWSFLDTIFLSKNRSINFDQDSIKIHRTKDNSYADTDKPIRFDPIKRKGVSDHLPMVAKFKLEQ
;
A
#
# COMPACT_ATOMS: atom_id res chain seq x y z
N ASN A 1 11.27 9.83 18.95
CA ASN A 1 11.55 8.43 18.59
C ASN A 1 11.03 8.13 17.20
N PRO A 2 11.77 7.35 16.39
CA PRO A 2 11.26 6.83 15.12
C PRO A 2 10.02 5.97 15.39
N ALA A 3 9.04 6.05 14.50
CA ALA A 3 7.79 5.31 14.59
C ALA A 3 7.35 4.89 13.18
N ILE A 4 6.68 3.74 13.14
CA ILE A 4 6.14 3.16 11.91
C ILE A 4 4.67 2.82 12.20
N ALA A 5 3.77 3.25 11.31
CA ALA A 5 2.38 2.78 11.30
C ALA A 5 2.14 2.06 9.98
N LEU A 6 1.63 0.83 10.04
CA LEU A 6 1.38 0.03 8.84
C LEU A 6 0.19 -0.90 9.07
N GLY A 7 -0.51 -1.24 8.00
CA GLY A 7 -1.67 -2.13 8.01
C GLY A 7 -2.73 -1.65 7.03
N ASP A 8 -3.93 -2.22 7.17
CA ASP A 8 -5.13 -1.81 6.45
C ASP A 8 -5.82 -0.64 7.19
N PHE A 9 -5.80 0.54 6.57
CA PHE A 9 -6.40 1.77 7.09
C PHE A 9 -7.88 1.91 6.70
N ASN A 10 -8.40 1.02 5.84
CA ASN A 10 -9.78 1.06 5.33
C ASN A 10 -10.19 2.39 4.68
N VAL A 11 -9.23 3.11 4.09
CA VAL A 11 -9.51 4.35 3.35
C VAL A 11 -9.53 4.02 1.86
N ASN A 12 -10.71 4.09 1.26
CA ASN A 12 -10.82 3.87 -0.18
C ASN A 12 -10.45 5.13 -0.99
N SER A 13 -10.15 4.95 -2.27
CA SER A 13 -9.74 6.06 -3.15
C SER A 13 -10.80 7.13 -3.34
N THR A 14 -12.10 6.83 -3.16
CA THR A 14 -13.14 7.87 -3.23
C THR A 14 -13.09 8.79 -2.01
N GLU A 15 -12.96 8.22 -0.82
CA GLU A 15 -12.80 8.97 0.44
C GLU A 15 -11.50 9.77 0.44
N ASP A 16 -10.38 9.14 0.09
CA ASP A 16 -9.09 9.82 0.08
C ASP A 16 -9.06 10.96 -0.93
N ASN A 17 -9.60 10.77 -2.13
CA ASN A 17 -9.64 11.83 -3.12
C ASN A 17 -10.48 13.03 -2.67
N LYS A 18 -11.58 12.78 -1.94
CA LYS A 18 -12.51 13.80 -1.46
C LYS A 18 -11.99 14.54 -0.23
N TYR A 19 -11.45 13.81 0.73
CA TYR A 19 -11.09 14.34 2.05
C TYR A 19 -9.59 14.49 2.25
N LYS A 20 -8.77 14.06 1.29
CA LYS A 20 -7.31 14.13 1.33
C LYS A 20 -6.74 13.46 2.58
N ILE A 21 -7.26 12.29 2.94
CA ILE A 21 -6.98 11.64 4.22
C ILE A 21 -5.48 11.32 4.33
N TYR A 22 -4.90 10.64 3.34
CA TYR A 22 -3.46 10.36 3.34
C TYR A 22 -2.64 11.65 3.25
N GLN A 23 -2.95 12.52 2.29
CA GLN A 23 -2.23 13.80 2.12
C GLN A 23 -2.24 14.65 3.41
N SER A 24 -3.33 14.65 4.18
CA SER A 24 -3.43 15.39 5.43
C SER A 24 -2.46 14.92 6.53
N GLN A 25 -1.90 13.72 6.41
CA GLN A 25 -0.93 13.17 7.35
C GLN A 25 0.52 13.52 6.97
N GLU A 26 0.75 14.13 5.80
CA GLU A 26 2.10 14.43 5.30
C GLU A 26 2.85 15.43 6.19
N ASP A 27 2.19 16.20 7.04
CA ASP A 27 2.87 17.11 7.98
C ASP A 27 3.71 16.33 9.02
N GLN A 28 3.28 15.12 9.35
CA GLN A 28 3.89 14.30 10.41
C GLN A 28 4.51 13.00 9.88
N TRP A 29 4.06 12.51 8.72
CA TRP A 29 4.39 11.19 8.21
C TRP A 29 4.87 11.24 6.76
N PHE A 30 5.88 10.43 6.44
CA PHE A 30 6.11 9.98 5.09
C PHE A 30 5.15 8.84 4.79
N ILE A 31 4.44 8.88 3.66
CA ILE A 31 3.45 7.87 3.28
C ILE A 31 3.94 7.17 2.03
N ALA A 32 4.15 5.86 2.12
CA ALA A 32 4.88 5.09 1.11
C ALA A 32 4.35 5.30 -0.32
N HIS A 33 3.04 5.16 -0.56
CA HIS A 33 2.46 5.28 -1.90
C HIS A 33 2.34 6.72 -2.42
N LEU A 34 2.49 7.74 -1.57
CA LEU A 34 2.52 9.14 -2.03
C LEU A 34 3.91 9.57 -2.47
N ILE A 35 4.95 9.01 -1.84
CA ILE A 35 6.35 9.40 -2.12
C ILE A 35 7.09 8.43 -3.04
N GLY A 36 6.52 7.25 -3.32
CA GLY A 36 7.17 6.20 -4.10
C GLY A 36 6.16 5.27 -4.77
N CYS A 37 6.65 4.45 -5.70
CA CYS A 37 5.83 3.61 -6.59
C CYS A 37 4.70 4.37 -7.31
N GLY A 38 5.05 5.41 -8.07
CA GLY A 38 4.06 6.24 -8.79
C GLY A 38 3.23 5.47 -9.84
N ASP A 39 3.66 4.28 -10.24
CA ASP A 39 2.95 3.35 -11.13
C ASP A 39 2.12 2.29 -10.37
N CYS A 40 2.25 2.20 -9.04
CA CYS A 40 1.41 1.33 -8.22
C CYS A 40 -0.05 1.77 -8.29
N LYS A 41 -0.93 0.83 -8.66
CA LYS A 41 -2.37 1.10 -8.74
C LYS A 41 -3.05 1.13 -7.36
N GLY A 42 -2.63 0.26 -6.44
CA GLY A 42 -3.23 0.10 -5.12
C GLY A 42 -2.98 -1.30 -4.53
N THR A 43 -3.40 -1.53 -3.29
CA THR A 43 -3.33 -2.85 -2.62
C THR A 43 -4.61 -3.66 -2.76
N HIS A 44 -5.73 -3.00 -3.02
CA HIS A 44 -7.03 -3.63 -3.19
C HIS A 44 -7.75 -3.13 -4.44
N TYR A 45 -8.53 -4.00 -5.08
CA TYR A 45 -9.32 -3.68 -6.28
C TYR A 45 -10.81 -3.91 -6.05
N TYR A 46 -11.60 -2.84 -6.17
CA TYR A 46 -13.05 -2.91 -6.08
C TYR A 46 -13.68 -3.22 -7.44
N ASN A 47 -14.35 -4.37 -7.56
CA ASN A 47 -14.99 -4.78 -8.82
C ASN A 47 -16.17 -3.87 -9.23
N TYR A 48 -16.99 -3.43 -8.28
CA TYR A 48 -18.19 -2.62 -8.55
C TYR A 48 -17.83 -1.23 -9.13
N GLY A 49 -16.81 -0.57 -8.57
CA GLY A 49 -16.34 0.73 -9.04
C GLY A 49 -15.22 0.65 -10.09
N LYS A 50 -14.67 -0.55 -10.32
CA LYS A 50 -13.45 -0.77 -11.12
C LYS A 50 -12.26 0.09 -10.67
N THR A 51 -12.21 0.43 -9.39
CA THR A 51 -11.22 1.32 -8.80
C THR A 51 -10.18 0.54 -8.01
N TRP A 52 -8.97 1.08 -7.98
CA TRP A 52 -7.94 0.67 -7.04
C TRP A 52 -7.93 1.58 -5.83
N SER A 53 -7.53 1.02 -4.69
CA SER A 53 -7.33 1.76 -3.43
C SER A 53 -6.07 1.24 -2.74
N PHE A 54 -5.36 2.14 -2.07
CA PHE A 54 -4.31 1.78 -1.11
C PHE A 54 -4.95 1.60 0.26
N LEU A 55 -5.63 0.47 0.48
CA LEU A 55 -6.15 0.15 1.81
C LEU A 55 -4.98 -0.09 2.78
N ASP A 56 -3.97 -0.80 2.27
CA ASP A 56 -2.75 -1.12 3.00
C ASP A 56 -1.63 -0.17 2.61
N THR A 57 -0.99 0.43 3.60
CA THR A 57 0.15 1.33 3.37
C THR A 57 1.08 1.37 4.58
N ILE A 58 2.23 2.03 4.41
CA ILE A 58 3.27 2.20 5.43
C ILE A 58 3.51 3.69 5.63
N PHE A 59 3.49 4.13 6.88
CA PHE A 59 3.84 5.47 7.30
C PHE A 59 5.14 5.43 8.11
N LEU A 60 6.04 6.39 7.89
CA LEU A 60 7.23 6.62 8.72
C LEU A 60 7.20 8.03 9.32
N SER A 61 7.50 8.16 10.60
CA SER A 61 7.47 9.47 11.25
C SER A 61 8.56 10.40 10.71
N LYS A 62 8.16 11.60 10.28
CA LYS A 62 9.08 12.63 9.78
C LYS A 62 9.95 13.19 10.91
N ASN A 63 11.16 13.61 10.58
CA ASN A 63 12.09 14.28 11.50
C ASN A 63 12.43 13.45 12.76
N ARG A 64 12.52 12.13 12.58
CA ARG A 64 12.84 11.16 13.64
C ARG A 64 13.97 10.19 13.27
N SER A 65 14.87 10.62 12.38
CA SER A 65 16.03 9.82 11.93
C SER A 65 15.64 8.46 11.33
N ILE A 66 14.51 8.43 10.62
CA ILE A 66 14.01 7.27 9.88
C ILE A 66 13.52 7.76 8.52
N ASN A 67 13.99 7.12 7.46
CA ASN A 67 13.64 7.48 6.09
C ASN A 67 13.41 6.24 5.23
N PHE A 68 12.49 6.35 4.27
CA PHE A 68 12.31 5.31 3.27
C PHE A 68 13.52 5.24 2.34
N ASP A 69 13.87 4.01 1.94
CA ASP A 69 14.57 3.80 0.68
C ASP A 69 13.51 3.84 -0.43
N GLN A 70 13.32 5.01 -1.06
CA GLN A 70 12.15 5.27 -1.91
C GLN A 70 12.00 4.26 -3.07
N ASP A 71 13.11 3.84 -3.68
CA ASP A 71 13.13 2.87 -4.78
C ASP A 71 12.72 1.46 -4.35
N SER A 72 12.71 1.18 -3.04
CA SER A 72 12.29 -0.11 -2.52
C SER A 72 10.77 -0.24 -2.34
N ILE A 73 10.04 0.88 -2.41
CA ILE A 73 8.59 0.93 -2.22
C ILE A 73 7.90 0.28 -3.43
N LYS A 74 7.12 -0.76 -3.18
CA LYS A 74 6.35 -1.45 -4.23
C LYS A 74 5.18 -2.25 -3.68
N ILE A 75 4.24 -2.58 -4.56
CA ILE A 75 3.31 -3.69 -4.32
C ILE A 75 4.01 -5.00 -4.70
N HIS A 76 4.15 -5.91 -3.74
CA HIS A 76 4.81 -7.19 -3.98
C HIS A 76 3.82 -8.20 -4.59
N ARG A 77 4.03 -8.46 -5.89
CA ARG A 77 3.21 -9.34 -6.71
C ARG A 77 3.96 -10.62 -7.03
N THR A 78 3.25 -11.73 -6.99
CA THR A 78 3.70 -13.04 -7.46
C THR A 78 2.59 -13.66 -8.30
N LYS A 79 2.92 -14.72 -9.04
CA LYS A 79 1.94 -15.52 -9.80
C LYS A 79 0.85 -16.15 -8.92
N ASP A 80 1.06 -16.22 -7.61
CA ASP A 80 0.16 -16.88 -6.66
C ASP A 80 -0.81 -15.88 -6.00
N ASN A 81 -0.45 -14.59 -5.92
CA ASN A 81 -1.28 -13.55 -5.29
C ASN A 81 -1.89 -12.55 -6.28
N SER A 82 -1.46 -12.54 -7.55
CA SER A 82 -1.87 -11.54 -8.53
C SER A 82 -2.02 -12.14 -9.93
N TYR A 83 -3.07 -11.73 -10.65
CA TYR A 83 -3.27 -12.12 -12.04
C TYR A 83 -2.30 -11.38 -12.97
N ALA A 84 -1.64 -12.11 -13.87
CA ALA A 84 -0.60 -11.55 -14.75
C ALA A 84 -1.11 -10.54 -15.79
N ASP A 85 -2.40 -10.58 -16.13
CA ASP A 85 -3.02 -9.75 -17.16
C ASP A 85 -3.60 -8.43 -16.62
N THR A 86 -4.03 -8.43 -15.36
CA THR A 86 -4.78 -7.33 -14.75
C THR A 86 -4.12 -6.74 -13.51
N ASP A 87 -3.09 -7.41 -12.99
CA ASP A 87 -2.50 -7.20 -11.67
C ASP A 87 -3.50 -7.34 -10.51
N LYS A 88 -4.74 -7.79 -10.73
CA LYS A 88 -5.72 -7.86 -9.64
C LYS A 88 -5.29 -8.89 -8.58
N PRO A 89 -5.63 -8.68 -7.30
CA PRO A 89 -5.41 -9.69 -6.28
C PRO A 89 -6.18 -10.98 -6.60
N ILE A 90 -5.55 -12.13 -6.35
CA ILE A 90 -6.20 -13.43 -6.40
C ILE A 90 -6.68 -13.76 -4.99
N ARG A 91 -7.99 -13.54 -4.75
CA ARG A 91 -8.64 -13.92 -3.48
C ARG A 91 -8.44 -15.40 -3.19
N PHE A 92 -8.19 -15.71 -1.91
CA PHE A 92 -8.08 -17.10 -1.48
C PHE A 92 -9.38 -17.87 -1.71
N ASP A 93 -9.29 -18.96 -2.46
CA ASP A 93 -10.35 -19.95 -2.67
C ASP A 93 -10.02 -21.20 -1.84
N PRO A 94 -10.76 -21.48 -0.75
CA PRO A 94 -10.46 -22.60 0.14
C PRO A 94 -10.73 -23.98 -0.51
N ILE A 95 -11.60 -24.04 -1.52
CA ILE A 95 -11.93 -25.28 -2.22
C ILE A 95 -10.80 -25.63 -3.19
N LYS A 96 -10.35 -24.64 -3.99
CA LYS A 96 -9.28 -24.84 -4.97
C LYS A 96 -7.88 -24.76 -4.37
N ARG A 97 -7.75 -24.25 -3.13
CA ARG A 97 -6.48 -23.93 -2.46
C ARG A 97 -5.59 -23.03 -3.34
N LYS A 98 -6.20 -22.02 -3.95
CA LYS A 98 -5.54 -21.05 -4.85
C LYS A 98 -5.79 -19.63 -4.39
N GLY A 99 -4.91 -18.72 -4.78
CA GLY A 99 -4.91 -17.34 -4.29
C GLY A 99 -4.32 -17.22 -2.90
N VAL A 100 -4.16 -15.99 -2.44
CA VAL A 100 -3.57 -15.69 -1.13
C VAL A 100 -4.46 -14.75 -0.33
N SER A 101 -4.89 -13.66 -0.95
CA SER A 101 -5.69 -12.61 -0.31
C SER A 101 -6.31 -11.74 -1.40
N ASP A 102 -7.42 -11.08 -1.08
CA ASP A 102 -7.96 -9.97 -1.86
C ASP A 102 -7.19 -8.65 -1.65
N HIS A 103 -6.16 -8.65 -0.81
CA HIS A 103 -5.20 -7.58 -0.62
C HIS A 103 -3.81 -7.97 -1.12
N LEU A 104 -3.10 -7.01 -1.71
CA LEU A 104 -1.72 -7.17 -2.15
C LEU A 104 -0.77 -6.47 -1.17
N PRO A 105 0.34 -7.12 -0.79
CA PRO A 105 1.26 -6.56 0.19
C PRO A 105 2.01 -5.35 -0.36
N MET A 106 2.00 -4.25 0.40
CA MET A 106 2.96 -3.17 0.21
C MET A 106 4.25 -3.50 0.95
N VAL A 107 5.39 -3.34 0.28
CA VAL A 107 6.72 -3.59 0.85
C VAL A 107 7.58 -2.36 0.64
N ALA A 108 8.34 -2.00 1.67
CA ALA A 108 9.35 -0.95 1.62
C ALA A 108 10.48 -1.27 2.60
N LYS A 109 11.69 -0.84 2.27
CA LYS A 109 12.84 -0.76 3.18
C LYS A 109 12.92 0.65 3.75
N PHE A 110 13.45 0.75 4.96
CA PHE A 110 13.77 2.02 5.61
C PHE A 110 15.16 1.96 6.21
N LYS A 111 15.75 3.13 6.40
CA LYS A 111 17.05 3.32 7.05
C LYS A 111 16.82 4.10 8.33
N LEU A 112 17.52 3.70 9.39
CA LEU A 112 17.67 4.50 10.60
C LEU A 112 18.96 5.31 10.45
N GLU A 113 18.83 6.62 10.55
CA GLU A 113 19.97 7.53 10.58
C GLU A 113 20.49 7.59 12.02
N GLN A 114 21.79 7.40 12.20
CA GLN A 114 22.46 7.48 13.50
C GLN A 114 22.86 8.92 13.79
#